data_AF-A0A9X0A1H7-F1
#
_entry.id   AF-A0A9X0A1H7-F1
#
_cell.length_a   1.000
_cell.length_b   1.000
_cell.length_c   1.000
_cell.angle_alpha   90.00
_cell.angle_beta   90.00
_cell.angle_gamma   90.00
#
_symmetry.space_group_name_H-M   'P 1'
#
loop_
_entity.id
_entity.type
_entity.pdbx_description
1 polymer ?
#
loop_
_entity_poly.entity_id
_entity_poly.type
_entity_poly.pdbx_seq_one_letter_code
_entity_poly.pdbx_strand_id
1 'polypeptide(L)'
;MADWEEIKRLAADFQRAQLSSTAHKLSERNCIEIVQKLIGLGLVEVIYTTDGKEYLTPQQLEREIKDELFLHGGRVNLVELQQIISVDLTHIENKVSEIVKHEKNLIVIQGELIDNNYLDQVAEEINDTLQESGQVIISELSKTFTLSTDFLLELVESRLGILIHGQLDQLERGVLFTDAFVARQMASIRGVFSAITKPTPLSTLMAQYGIQEKLFYTDIDQLCCEGRISGSIQGRQDKAVFVPDIYSKTQTSWIDDFFKQNGYIEYDALSRLGITDGRQFLKRRFKQLPVKFLPTCCVGESLQDQVEAAIDEALSSGEWVDILPLLPSPFTPDDAAQLLQGCLKAAGRSPAHVFCESIVVSEQFLHNCKDPFQQLMQDKAKSDAVKAPALFSELTRKDLASMGASGGGSDRKESKKEERRKKAAGGSKGGGGGGEEVAAAAAAVVVVVGVAEVEEEEEEKARPKRYEQDTGYSTISQYVHHNMLLIWLSISLY
;
A
#
# COMPACT_ATOMS: atom_id res chain seq x y z
N MET A 1 -106.86 -29.86 28.24
CA MET A 1 -107.28 -28.93 29.31
C MET A 1 -106.10 -28.16 29.94
N ALA A 2 -104.84 -28.58 29.78
CA ALA A 2 -103.67 -27.90 30.34
C ALA A 2 -103.32 -26.54 29.69
N ASP A 3 -103.55 -26.36 28.39
CA ASP A 3 -103.22 -25.11 27.68
C ASP A 3 -103.93 -23.85 28.23
N TRP A 4 -105.17 -24.00 28.71
CA TRP A 4 -105.98 -22.84 29.09
C TRP A 4 -105.66 -22.31 30.49
N GLU A 5 -105.18 -23.18 31.38
CA GLU A 5 -104.63 -22.78 32.68
C GLU A 5 -103.25 -22.16 32.53
N GLU A 6 -102.43 -22.67 31.60
CA GLU A 6 -101.11 -22.14 31.32
C GLU A 6 -101.19 -20.75 30.67
N ILE A 7 -102.13 -20.55 29.72
CA ILE A 7 -102.41 -19.24 29.13
C ILE A 7 -102.96 -18.25 30.17
N LYS A 8 -103.84 -18.67 31.06
CA LYS A 8 -104.33 -17.81 32.15
C LYS A 8 -103.22 -17.45 33.14
N ARG A 9 -102.33 -18.38 33.44
CA ARG A 9 -101.19 -18.14 34.32
C ARG A 9 -100.20 -17.16 33.68
N LEU A 10 -99.87 -17.35 32.40
CA LEU A 10 -99.05 -16.42 31.63
C LEU A 10 -99.69 -15.04 31.54
N ALA A 11 -101.00 -14.95 31.34
CA ALA A 11 -101.73 -13.68 31.32
C ALA A 11 -101.72 -12.99 32.69
N ALA A 12 -101.85 -13.76 33.78
CA ALA A 12 -101.78 -13.25 35.14
C ALA A 12 -100.36 -12.79 35.51
N ASP A 13 -99.33 -13.52 35.07
CA ASP A 13 -97.93 -13.14 35.26
C ASP A 13 -97.56 -11.92 34.41
N PHE A 14 -98.11 -11.80 33.19
CA PHE A 14 -97.98 -10.61 32.36
C PHE A 14 -98.68 -9.39 32.96
N GLN A 15 -99.91 -9.54 33.48
CA GLN A 15 -100.58 -8.48 34.23
C GLN A 15 -99.82 -8.10 35.50
N ARG A 16 -99.23 -9.06 36.22
CA ARG A 16 -98.36 -8.79 37.37
C ARG A 16 -97.11 -8.01 36.97
N ALA A 17 -96.48 -8.35 35.85
CA ALA A 17 -95.32 -7.64 35.33
C ALA A 17 -95.67 -6.23 34.81
N GLN A 18 -96.90 -6.02 34.30
CA GLN A 18 -97.39 -4.70 33.91
C GLN A 18 -97.82 -3.83 35.10
N LEU A 19 -98.38 -4.44 36.15
CA LEU A 19 -98.83 -3.75 37.36
C LEU A 19 -97.71 -3.56 38.40
N SER A 20 -96.60 -4.30 38.30
CA SER A 20 -95.40 -3.97 39.05
C SER A 20 -94.92 -2.62 38.55
N SER A 21 -95.07 -1.57 39.38
CA SER A 21 -94.53 -0.25 39.06
C SER A 21 -93.07 -0.44 38.70
N THR A 22 -92.70 -0.09 37.47
CA THR A 22 -91.30 -0.06 37.06
C THR A 22 -90.57 0.78 38.09
N ALA A 23 -89.65 0.17 38.85
CA ALA A 23 -88.77 0.88 39.77
C ALA A 23 -88.25 2.11 39.01
N HIS A 24 -88.59 3.31 39.50
CA HIS A 24 -88.38 4.63 38.88
C HIS A 24 -87.27 4.60 37.83
N LYS A 25 -87.65 4.33 36.57
CA LYS A 25 -86.68 4.33 35.47
C LYS A 25 -86.30 5.78 35.26
N LEU A 26 -85.07 6.13 35.63
CA LEU A 26 -84.49 7.41 35.29
C LEU A 26 -84.44 7.50 33.76
N SER A 27 -85.06 8.54 33.21
CA SER A 27 -84.88 8.87 31.80
C SER A 27 -83.43 9.34 31.58
N GLU A 28 -82.90 9.16 30.36
CA GLU A 28 -81.56 9.64 30.01
C GLU A 28 -81.36 11.12 30.36
N ARG A 29 -82.40 11.94 30.12
CA ARG A 29 -82.41 13.36 30.49
C ARG A 29 -82.25 13.58 32.00
N ASN A 30 -82.95 12.80 32.82
CA ASN A 30 -82.81 12.89 34.27
C ASN A 30 -81.41 12.44 34.72
N CYS A 31 -80.83 11.41 34.09
CA CYS A 31 -79.44 11.00 34.36
C CYS A 31 -78.45 12.11 34.03
N ILE A 32 -78.59 12.77 32.88
CA ILE A 32 -77.73 13.90 32.47
C ILE A 32 -77.85 15.06 33.45
N GLU A 33 -79.06 15.43 33.87
CA GLU A 33 -79.28 16.52 34.84
C GLU A 33 -78.68 16.21 36.22
N ILE A 34 -78.78 14.95 36.68
CA ILE A 34 -78.16 14.50 37.93
C ILE A 34 -76.63 14.58 37.82
N VAL A 35 -76.04 14.06 36.73
CA VAL A 35 -74.59 14.10 36.50
C VAL A 35 -74.10 15.54 36.41
N GLN A 36 -74.78 16.42 35.66
CA GLN A 36 -74.47 17.85 35.61
C GLN A 36 -74.52 18.51 36.99
N LYS A 37 -75.50 18.14 37.82
CA LYS A 37 -75.59 18.65 39.19
C LYS A 37 -74.44 18.16 40.06
N LEU A 38 -74.01 16.92 39.91
CA LEU A 38 -72.86 16.34 40.62
C LEU A 38 -71.54 17.00 40.20
N ILE A 39 -71.37 17.28 38.90
CA ILE A 39 -70.22 18.04 38.36
C ILE A 39 -70.22 19.46 38.95
N GLY A 40 -71.36 20.16 38.92
CA GLY A 40 -71.47 21.52 39.44
C GLY A 40 -71.26 21.63 40.96
N LEU A 41 -71.44 20.53 41.69
CA LEU A 41 -71.13 20.42 43.12
C LEU A 41 -69.68 19.96 43.38
N GLY A 42 -68.89 19.67 42.35
CA GLY A 42 -67.51 19.20 42.46
C GLY A 42 -67.36 17.80 43.04
N LEU A 43 -68.44 17.00 43.05
CA LEU A 43 -68.45 15.65 43.62
C LEU A 43 -67.94 14.58 42.64
N VAL A 44 -67.97 14.87 41.34
CA VAL A 44 -67.56 13.96 40.28
C VAL A 44 -66.79 14.73 39.20
N GLU A 45 -65.59 14.25 38.88
CA GLU A 45 -64.81 14.69 37.72
C GLU A 45 -65.04 13.72 36.57
N VAL A 46 -65.45 14.24 35.41
CA VAL A 46 -65.75 13.44 34.22
C VAL A 46 -65.17 14.08 32.97
N ILE A 47 -64.67 13.21 32.10
CA ILE A 47 -64.12 13.51 30.78
C ILE A 47 -65.19 13.16 29.75
N TYR A 48 -65.34 14.02 28.74
CA TYR A 48 -66.28 13.81 27.65
C TYR A 48 -65.60 13.01 26.54
N THR A 49 -66.28 11.99 26.04
CA THR A 49 -65.91 11.37 24.77
C THR A 49 -66.09 12.36 23.62
N THR A 50 -65.29 12.26 22.56
CA THR A 50 -65.39 13.07 21.34
C THR A 50 -66.75 12.90 20.65
N ASP A 51 -67.38 11.73 20.85
CA ASP A 51 -68.72 11.41 20.36
C ASP A 51 -69.84 12.02 21.20
N GLY A 52 -69.52 12.54 22.40
CA GLY A 52 -70.47 13.17 23.33
C GLY A 52 -71.51 12.22 23.93
N LYS A 53 -71.35 10.91 23.74
CA LYS A 53 -72.31 9.89 24.18
C LYS A 53 -72.02 9.35 25.58
N GLU A 54 -70.75 9.38 25.98
CA GLU A 54 -70.28 8.72 27.20
C GLU A 54 -69.47 9.67 28.10
N TYR A 55 -69.61 9.46 29.41
CA TYR A 55 -68.85 10.13 30.46
C TYR A 55 -67.83 9.16 31.01
N LEU A 56 -66.55 9.51 30.91
CA LEU A 56 -65.45 8.72 31.45
C LEU A 56 -64.94 9.34 32.74
N THR A 57 -64.73 8.52 33.76
CA THR A 57 -64.01 8.97 34.95
C THR A 57 -62.50 8.86 34.71
N PRO A 58 -61.65 9.69 35.33
CA PRO A 58 -60.20 9.60 35.17
C PRO A 58 -59.62 8.21 35.52
N GLN A 59 -60.25 7.51 36.48
CA GLN A 59 -59.86 6.15 36.89
C GLN A 59 -60.25 5.09 35.85
N GLN A 60 -61.39 5.27 35.19
CA GLN A 60 -61.82 4.39 34.12
C GLN A 60 -60.95 4.59 32.87
N LEU A 61 -60.60 5.84 32.56
CA LEU A 61 -59.66 6.16 31.48
C LEU A 61 -58.30 5.49 31.72
N GLU A 62 -57.76 5.53 32.95
CA GLU A 62 -56.53 4.81 33.28
C GLU A 62 -56.65 3.30 33.05
N ARG A 63 -57.78 2.70 33.42
CA ARG A 63 -58.02 1.27 33.21
C ARG A 63 -58.09 0.92 31.73
N GLU A 64 -58.82 1.70 30.93
CA GLU A 64 -58.92 1.49 29.48
C GLU A 64 -57.56 1.64 28.80
N ILE A 65 -56.76 2.64 29.17
CA ILE A 65 -55.39 2.79 28.65
C ILE A 65 -54.56 1.53 28.92
N LYS A 66 -54.64 0.96 30.13
CA LYS A 66 -53.90 -0.25 30.52
C LYS A 66 -54.43 -1.50 29.83
N ASP A 67 -55.74 -1.64 29.71
CA ASP A 67 -56.38 -2.78 29.05
C ASP A 67 -56.05 -2.78 27.55
N GLU A 68 -56.12 -1.62 26.88
CA GLU A 68 -55.73 -1.47 25.47
C GLU A 68 -54.24 -1.73 25.27
N LEU A 69 -53.37 -1.23 26.17
CA LEU A 69 -51.94 -1.53 26.12
C LEU A 69 -51.68 -3.05 26.20
N PHE A 70 -52.38 -3.75 27.07
CA PHE A 70 -52.25 -5.20 27.22
C PHE A 70 -52.79 -5.94 25.99
N LEU A 71 -53.95 -5.52 25.44
CA LEU A 71 -54.56 -6.12 24.25
C LEU A 71 -53.69 -5.97 23.00
N HIS A 72 -52.99 -4.84 22.88
CA HIS A 72 -52.07 -4.56 21.78
C HIS A 72 -50.64 -5.10 22.00
N GLY A 73 -50.44 -5.94 23.03
CA GLY A 73 -49.15 -6.62 23.24
C GLY A 73 -48.03 -5.71 23.77
N GLY A 74 -48.38 -4.61 24.43
CA GLY A 74 -47.43 -3.77 25.17
C GLY A 74 -46.85 -2.59 24.39
N ARG A 75 -47.31 -2.30 23.15
CA ARG A 75 -46.96 -1.07 22.41
C ARG A 75 -48.19 -0.49 21.74
N VAL A 76 -48.51 0.78 22.02
CA VAL A 76 -49.65 1.48 21.41
C VAL A 76 -49.31 2.94 21.12
N ASN A 77 -49.71 3.43 19.94
CA ASN A 77 -49.61 4.85 19.60
C ASN A 77 -50.73 5.65 20.28
N LEU A 78 -50.41 6.81 20.87
CA LEU A 78 -51.39 7.66 21.57
C LEU A 78 -52.53 8.15 20.65
N VAL A 79 -52.27 8.33 19.35
CA VAL A 79 -53.30 8.72 18.36
C VAL A 79 -54.25 7.56 18.07
N GLU A 80 -53.74 6.32 18.02
CA GLU A 80 -54.58 5.12 17.89
C GLU A 80 -55.42 4.92 19.15
N LEU A 81 -54.81 5.13 20.33
CA LEU A 81 -55.49 5.08 21.63
C LEU A 81 -56.64 6.10 21.72
N GLN A 82 -56.44 7.30 21.19
CA GLN A 82 -57.49 8.31 21.05
C GLN A 82 -58.68 7.81 20.21
N GLN A 83 -58.43 7.11 19.11
CA GLN A 83 -59.49 6.59 18.24
C GLN A 83 -60.26 5.43 18.87
N ILE A 84 -59.56 4.55 19.60
CA ILE A 84 -60.16 3.39 20.25
C ILE A 84 -61.01 3.83 21.45
N ILE A 85 -60.46 4.69 22.32
CA ILE A 85 -61.14 5.17 23.54
C ILE A 85 -62.12 6.32 23.23
N SER A 86 -62.04 6.94 22.04
CA SER A 86 -62.86 8.09 21.64
C SER A 86 -62.76 9.27 22.63
N VAL A 87 -61.57 9.55 23.14
CA VAL A 87 -61.28 10.67 24.07
C VAL A 87 -60.25 11.60 23.45
N ASP A 88 -60.37 12.91 23.73
CA ASP A 88 -59.42 13.89 23.21
C ASP A 88 -57.97 13.58 23.63
N LEU A 89 -57.03 13.77 22.71
CA LEU A 89 -55.61 13.46 22.89
C LEU A 89 -55.02 14.13 24.13
N THR A 90 -55.43 15.36 24.44
CA THR A 90 -54.88 16.09 25.59
C THR A 90 -55.20 15.41 26.92
N HIS A 91 -56.39 14.81 27.06
CA HIS A 91 -56.76 14.07 28.27
C HIS A 91 -55.99 12.75 28.38
N ILE A 92 -55.76 12.09 27.25
CA ILE A 92 -54.96 10.86 27.19
C ILE A 92 -53.49 11.15 27.52
N GLU A 93 -52.85 12.13 26.87
CA GLU A 93 -51.45 12.50 27.12
C GLU A 93 -51.19 12.87 28.59
N ASN A 94 -52.09 13.66 29.18
CA ASN A 94 -52.00 14.05 30.59
C ASN A 94 -52.12 12.82 31.52
N LYS A 95 -53.06 11.92 31.23
CA LYS A 95 -53.28 10.71 32.04
C LYS A 95 -52.13 9.71 31.87
N VAL A 96 -51.65 9.49 30.66
CA VAL A 96 -50.48 8.65 30.38
C VAL A 96 -49.24 9.20 31.09
N SER A 97 -49.02 10.51 31.06
CA SER A 97 -47.91 11.15 31.78
C SER A 97 -48.00 10.99 33.30
N GLU A 98 -49.21 10.88 33.85
CA GLU A 98 -49.44 10.55 35.25
C GLU A 98 -49.15 9.07 35.53
N ILE A 99 -49.64 8.17 34.69
CA ILE A 99 -49.41 6.72 34.80
C ILE A 99 -47.91 6.41 34.77
N VAL A 100 -47.14 6.97 33.84
CA VAL A 100 -45.69 6.76 33.72
C VAL A 100 -44.92 7.25 34.95
N LYS A 101 -45.44 8.26 35.67
CA LYS A 101 -44.83 8.71 36.94
C LYS A 101 -45.07 7.72 38.08
N HIS A 102 -46.21 7.03 38.06
CA HIS A 102 -46.56 6.04 39.07
C HIS A 102 -45.98 4.65 38.77
N GLU A 103 -45.91 4.27 37.50
CA GLU A 103 -45.46 2.97 37.03
C GLU A 103 -44.17 3.10 36.20
N LYS A 104 -43.04 2.67 36.79
CA LYS A 104 -41.72 2.72 36.13
C LYS A 104 -41.55 1.73 34.98
N ASN A 105 -42.51 0.82 34.79
CA ASN A 105 -42.46 -0.20 33.74
C ASN A 105 -42.95 0.35 32.39
N LEU A 106 -43.53 1.55 32.37
CA LEU A 106 -44.07 2.17 31.17
C LEU A 106 -43.16 3.31 30.72
N ILE A 107 -42.90 3.37 29.42
CA ILE A 107 -42.05 4.39 28.80
C ILE A 107 -42.82 5.00 27.64
N VAL A 108 -42.73 6.32 27.49
CA VAL A 108 -43.33 7.03 26.36
C VAL A 108 -42.25 7.56 25.44
N ILE A 109 -42.33 7.20 24.16
CA ILE A 109 -41.33 7.55 23.14
C ILE A 109 -42.06 8.00 21.88
N GLN A 110 -41.78 9.23 21.43
CA GLN A 110 -42.35 9.78 20.19
C GLN A 110 -43.89 9.68 20.07
N GLY A 111 -44.61 9.70 21.19
CA GLY A 111 -46.06 9.54 21.20
C GLY A 111 -46.55 8.09 21.19
N GLU A 112 -45.68 7.12 21.49
CA GLU A 112 -46.01 5.72 21.72
C GLU A 112 -45.83 5.38 23.19
N LEU A 113 -46.78 4.62 23.76
CA LEU A 113 -46.71 4.04 25.08
C LEU A 113 -46.21 2.60 24.97
N ILE A 114 -45.11 2.28 25.65
CA ILE A 114 -44.43 1.00 25.56
C ILE A 114 -44.25 0.41 26.96
N ASP A 115 -44.60 -0.86 27.12
CA ASP A 115 -44.35 -1.67 28.31
C ASP A 115 -42.95 -2.29 28.28
N ASN A 116 -42.31 -2.38 29.46
CA ASN A 116 -40.98 -2.95 29.59
C ASN A 116 -40.96 -4.44 29.23
N ASN A 117 -42.07 -5.17 29.40
CA ASN A 117 -42.16 -6.57 28.95
C ASN A 117 -42.08 -6.69 27.42
N TYR A 118 -42.65 -5.73 26.68
CA TYR A 118 -42.51 -5.69 25.22
C TYR A 118 -41.04 -5.45 24.84
N LEU A 119 -40.35 -4.55 25.55
CA LEU A 119 -38.93 -4.31 25.34
C LEU A 119 -38.06 -5.54 25.66
N ASP A 120 -38.44 -6.33 26.66
CA ASP A 120 -37.77 -7.60 26.97
C ASP A 120 -37.99 -8.63 25.87
N GLN A 121 -39.21 -8.75 25.32
CA GLN A 121 -39.49 -9.61 24.16
C GLN A 121 -38.71 -9.19 22.91
N VAL A 122 -38.64 -7.88 22.63
CA VAL A 122 -37.83 -7.35 21.53
C VAL A 122 -36.35 -7.67 21.76
N ALA A 123 -35.85 -7.57 22.99
CA ALA A 123 -34.47 -7.94 23.31
C ALA A 123 -34.21 -9.45 23.15
N GLU A 124 -35.18 -10.31 23.50
CA GLU A 124 -35.11 -11.75 23.25
C GLU A 124 -35.08 -12.05 21.75
N GLU A 125 -35.93 -11.40 20.95
CA GLU A 125 -35.94 -11.57 19.48
C GLU A 125 -34.63 -11.07 18.84
N ILE A 126 -34.08 -9.95 19.33
CA ILE A 126 -32.76 -9.47 18.93
C ILE A 126 -31.67 -10.50 19.29
N ASN A 127 -31.76 -11.12 20.46
CA ASN A 127 -30.81 -12.15 20.85
C ASN A 127 -30.93 -13.40 19.96
N ASP A 128 -32.14 -13.87 19.68
CA ASP A 128 -32.36 -15.05 18.84
C ASP A 128 -31.85 -14.82 17.41
N THR A 129 -32.17 -13.66 16.83
CA THR A 129 -31.63 -13.26 15.51
C THR A 129 -30.11 -13.15 15.54
N LEU A 130 -29.53 -12.62 16.63
CA LEU A 130 -28.08 -12.55 16.82
C LEU A 130 -27.42 -13.93 16.94
N GLN A 131 -28.03 -14.87 17.66
CA GLN A 131 -27.51 -16.25 17.76
C GLN A 131 -27.63 -17.01 16.43
N GLU A 132 -28.68 -16.75 15.65
CA GLU A 132 -28.90 -17.38 14.35
C GLU A 132 -27.92 -16.86 13.28
N SER A 133 -27.79 -15.53 13.16
CA SER A 133 -26.95 -14.89 12.13
C SER A 133 -25.47 -14.78 12.55
N GLY A 134 -25.19 -14.75 13.84
CA GLY A 134 -23.88 -14.48 14.44
C GLY A 134 -23.49 -13.00 14.51
N GLN A 135 -24.10 -12.16 13.68
CA GLN A 135 -23.90 -10.70 13.64
C GLN A 135 -25.21 -9.96 13.31
N VAL A 136 -25.44 -8.81 13.94
CA VAL A 136 -26.64 -8.00 13.68
C VAL A 136 -26.30 -6.51 13.68
N ILE A 137 -26.86 -5.78 12.72
CA ILE A 137 -26.67 -4.34 12.59
C ILE A 137 -27.87 -3.61 13.17
N ILE A 138 -27.64 -2.71 14.13
CA ILE A 138 -28.71 -2.02 14.87
C ILE A 138 -29.52 -1.07 13.98
N SER A 139 -28.91 -0.52 12.93
CA SER A 139 -29.62 0.30 11.94
C SER A 139 -30.61 -0.50 11.09
N GLU A 140 -30.41 -1.81 10.93
CA GLU A 140 -31.37 -2.71 10.28
C GLU A 140 -32.51 -3.05 11.25
N LEU A 141 -32.18 -3.34 12.51
CA LEU A 141 -33.16 -3.57 13.57
C LEU A 141 -34.10 -2.36 13.77
N SER A 142 -33.58 -1.14 13.67
CA SER A 142 -34.37 0.10 13.72
C SER A 142 -35.50 0.12 12.67
N LYS A 143 -35.24 -0.42 11.48
CA LYS A 143 -36.26 -0.52 10.41
C LYS A 143 -37.27 -1.61 10.70
N THR A 144 -36.82 -2.75 11.21
CA THR A 144 -37.70 -3.89 11.53
C THR A 144 -38.66 -3.56 12.68
N PHE A 145 -38.14 -2.99 13.77
CA PHE A 145 -38.94 -2.68 14.96
C PHE A 145 -39.58 -1.29 14.92
N THR A 146 -39.35 -0.48 13.89
CA THR A 146 -39.83 0.91 13.77
C THR A 146 -39.48 1.78 14.99
N LEU A 147 -38.33 1.52 15.61
CA LEU A 147 -37.78 2.28 16.75
C LEU A 147 -36.53 3.05 16.31
N SER A 148 -36.22 4.16 16.97
CA SER A 148 -35.00 4.92 16.65
C SER A 148 -33.74 4.13 16.99
N THR A 149 -32.69 4.26 16.17
CA THR A 149 -31.40 3.60 16.39
C THR A 149 -30.82 3.92 17.76
N ASP A 150 -30.91 5.18 18.20
CA ASP A 150 -30.40 5.61 19.51
C ASP A 150 -31.13 4.93 20.67
N PHE A 151 -32.45 4.76 20.55
CA PHE A 151 -33.21 4.07 21.58
C PHE A 151 -32.92 2.56 21.59
N LEU A 152 -32.79 1.94 20.42
CA LEU A 152 -32.37 0.53 20.33
C LEU A 152 -30.97 0.32 20.89
N LEU A 153 -30.04 1.26 20.68
CA LEU A 153 -28.71 1.21 21.29
C LEU A 153 -28.81 1.21 22.82
N GLU A 154 -29.57 2.13 23.41
CA GLU A 154 -29.77 2.18 24.86
C GLU A 154 -30.47 0.91 25.39
N LEU A 155 -31.44 0.38 24.64
CA LEU A 155 -32.12 -0.87 24.94
C LEU A 155 -31.14 -2.05 24.98
N VAL A 156 -30.30 -2.16 23.96
CA VAL A 156 -29.28 -3.21 23.85
C VAL A 156 -28.23 -3.06 24.94
N GLU A 157 -27.70 -1.87 25.16
CA GLU A 157 -26.67 -1.60 26.18
C GLU A 157 -27.18 -1.92 27.60
N SER A 158 -28.45 -1.62 27.90
CA SER A 158 -29.05 -1.90 29.21
C SER A 158 -29.29 -3.39 29.48
N ARG A 159 -29.45 -4.21 28.44
CA ARG A 159 -29.78 -5.65 28.51
C ARG A 159 -28.65 -6.57 28.07
N LEU A 160 -27.51 -5.99 27.69
CA LEU A 160 -26.31 -6.72 27.29
C LEU A 160 -25.81 -7.58 28.46
N GLY A 161 -25.56 -8.86 28.20
CA GLY A 161 -25.09 -9.81 29.21
C GLY A 161 -26.17 -10.39 30.13
N ILE A 162 -27.43 -9.92 30.03
CA ILE A 162 -28.57 -10.48 30.77
C ILE A 162 -29.47 -11.27 29.81
N LEU A 163 -30.10 -10.57 28.86
CA LEU A 163 -30.97 -11.17 27.84
C LEU A 163 -30.23 -11.32 26.50
N ILE A 164 -29.38 -10.35 26.17
CA ILE A 164 -28.61 -10.35 24.92
C ILE A 164 -27.20 -10.88 25.20
N HIS A 165 -26.88 -12.04 24.64
CA HIS A 165 -25.56 -12.66 24.74
C HIS A 165 -24.70 -12.32 23.52
N GLY A 166 -24.21 -11.08 23.50
CA GLY A 166 -23.32 -10.58 22.45
C GLY A 166 -22.38 -9.49 22.95
N GLN A 167 -21.43 -9.12 22.09
CA GLN A 167 -20.53 -8.01 22.29
C GLN A 167 -20.81 -6.94 21.24
N LEU A 168 -20.86 -5.68 21.69
CA LEU A 168 -20.86 -4.53 20.79
C LEU A 168 -19.44 -4.28 20.30
N ASP A 169 -19.31 -3.92 19.02
CA ASP A 169 -18.01 -3.51 18.49
C ASP A 169 -17.53 -2.23 19.19
N GLN A 170 -16.25 -2.22 19.58
CA GLN A 170 -15.60 -1.08 20.21
C GLN A 170 -15.42 0.09 19.21
N LEU A 171 -15.39 -0.21 17.92
CA LEU A 171 -15.19 0.76 16.84
C LEU A 171 -16.52 1.25 16.24
N GLU A 172 -17.50 0.36 16.11
CA GLU A 172 -18.87 0.69 15.67
C GLU A 172 -19.91 0.18 16.67
N ARG A 173 -20.39 1.07 17.55
CA ARG A 173 -21.49 0.76 18.48
C ARG A 173 -22.77 0.25 17.79
N GLY A 174 -22.87 0.36 16.47
CA GLY A 174 -24.01 -0.08 15.68
C GLY A 174 -24.01 -1.57 15.30
N VAL A 175 -23.00 -2.36 15.65
CA VAL A 175 -22.93 -3.79 15.29
C VAL A 175 -22.75 -4.67 16.53
N LEU A 176 -23.59 -5.71 16.60
CA LEU A 176 -23.56 -6.75 17.62
C LEU A 176 -22.96 -8.03 17.03
N PHE A 177 -22.07 -8.66 17.77
CA PHE A 177 -21.45 -9.93 17.40
C PHE A 177 -21.58 -10.95 18.53
N THR A 178 -21.67 -12.22 18.18
CA THR A 178 -21.51 -13.31 19.16
C THR A 178 -20.03 -13.70 19.30
N ASP A 179 -19.64 -14.15 20.49
CA ASP A 179 -18.29 -14.68 20.73
C ASP A 179 -17.99 -15.86 19.80
N ALA A 180 -19.01 -16.68 19.51
CA ALA A 180 -18.90 -17.81 18.58
C ALA A 180 -18.61 -17.36 17.14
N PHE A 181 -19.24 -16.28 16.69
CA PHE A 181 -18.99 -15.69 15.37
C PHE A 181 -17.57 -15.16 15.26
N VAL A 182 -17.11 -14.37 16.24
CA VAL A 182 -15.73 -13.85 16.28
C VAL A 182 -14.73 -15.00 16.30
N ALA A 183 -14.93 -16.01 17.15
CA ALA A 183 -14.03 -17.17 17.21
C ALA A 183 -13.97 -17.95 15.89
N ARG A 184 -15.12 -18.12 15.21
CA ARG A 184 -15.19 -18.76 13.89
C ARG A 184 -14.46 -17.94 12.82
N GLN A 185 -14.64 -16.62 12.84
CA GLN A 185 -13.97 -15.72 11.92
C GLN A 185 -12.45 -15.74 12.12
N MET A 186 -12.00 -15.64 13.38
CA MET A 186 -10.59 -15.78 13.72
C MET A 186 -10.02 -17.14 13.30
N ALA A 187 -10.77 -18.23 13.49
CA ALA A 187 -10.35 -19.56 13.05
C ALA A 187 -10.24 -19.67 11.52
N SER A 188 -11.17 -19.07 10.78
CA SER A 188 -11.14 -18.99 9.32
C SER A 188 -9.91 -18.21 8.84
N ILE A 189 -9.67 -17.01 9.39
CA ILE A 189 -8.48 -16.21 9.12
C ILE A 189 -7.22 -17.03 9.41
N ARG A 190 -7.11 -17.66 10.57
CA ARG A 190 -5.96 -18.52 10.91
C ARG A 190 -5.75 -19.64 9.89
N GLY A 191 -6.82 -20.33 9.48
CA GLY A 191 -6.76 -21.41 8.51
C GLY A 191 -6.28 -20.94 7.14
N VAL A 192 -6.87 -19.87 6.62
CA VAL A 192 -6.52 -19.30 5.31
C VAL A 192 -5.07 -18.83 5.31
N PHE A 193 -4.68 -18.01 6.29
CA PHE A 193 -3.34 -17.41 6.32
C PHE A 193 -2.23 -18.44 6.61
N SER A 194 -2.54 -19.53 7.31
CA SER A 194 -1.60 -20.64 7.48
C SER A 194 -1.36 -21.45 6.20
N ALA A 195 -2.32 -21.45 5.27
CA ALA A 195 -2.22 -22.20 4.01
C ALA A 195 -1.53 -21.41 2.89
N ILE A 196 -1.43 -20.08 3.01
CA ILE A 196 -0.83 -19.23 1.98
C ILE A 196 0.69 -19.43 1.97
N THR A 197 1.23 -19.85 0.83
CA THR A 197 2.66 -20.05 0.61
C THR A 197 3.29 -19.06 -0.37
N LYS A 198 2.47 -18.17 -0.96
CA LYS A 198 2.90 -17.15 -1.94
C LYS A 198 2.36 -15.78 -1.54
N PRO A 199 3.06 -14.68 -1.90
CA PRO A 199 2.54 -13.33 -1.70
C PRO A 199 1.14 -13.18 -2.31
N THR A 200 0.15 -12.89 -1.48
CA THR A 200 -1.26 -12.83 -1.90
C THR A 200 -1.90 -11.52 -1.43
N PRO A 201 -2.60 -10.78 -2.31
CA PRO A 201 -3.29 -9.54 -1.94
C PRO A 201 -4.44 -9.79 -0.97
N LEU A 202 -4.51 -8.95 0.07
CA LEU A 202 -5.53 -9.06 1.13
C LEU A 202 -6.95 -8.82 0.62
N SER A 203 -7.13 -7.89 -0.32
CA SER A 203 -8.43 -7.58 -0.91
C SER A 203 -9.09 -8.78 -1.60
N THR A 204 -8.30 -9.62 -2.27
CA THR A 204 -8.80 -10.86 -2.91
C THR A 204 -9.24 -11.89 -1.87
N LEU A 205 -8.48 -12.03 -0.77
CA LEU A 205 -8.83 -12.96 0.31
C LEU A 205 -10.09 -12.51 1.04
N MET A 206 -10.19 -11.22 1.36
CA MET A 206 -11.37 -10.68 2.02
C MET A 206 -12.63 -10.88 1.18
N ALA A 207 -12.57 -10.58 -0.12
CA ALA A 207 -13.69 -10.78 -1.04
C ALA A 207 -14.08 -12.26 -1.18
N GLN A 208 -13.10 -13.17 -1.23
CA GLN A 208 -13.35 -14.59 -1.41
C GLN A 208 -13.96 -15.26 -0.17
N TYR A 209 -13.55 -14.84 1.03
CA TYR A 209 -13.98 -15.44 2.29
C TYR A 209 -15.02 -14.62 3.05
N GLY A 210 -15.51 -13.51 2.47
CA GLY A 210 -16.56 -12.66 3.07
C GLY A 210 -16.11 -12.00 4.38
N ILE A 211 -14.82 -11.71 4.53
CA ILE A 211 -14.24 -11.18 5.76
C ILE A 211 -14.51 -9.67 5.82
N GLN A 212 -15.09 -9.20 6.92
CA GLN A 212 -15.26 -7.77 7.17
C GLN A 212 -13.91 -7.08 7.36
N GLU A 213 -13.64 -6.06 6.55
CA GLU A 213 -12.35 -5.37 6.46
C GLU A 213 -11.89 -4.75 7.79
N LYS A 214 -12.81 -4.18 8.56
CA LYS A 214 -12.48 -3.42 9.78
C LYS A 214 -12.02 -4.31 10.93
N LEU A 215 -12.74 -5.41 11.17
CA LEU A 215 -12.35 -6.42 12.17
C LEU A 215 -11.06 -7.14 11.75
N PHE A 216 -10.95 -7.40 10.44
CA PHE A 216 -9.83 -8.14 9.88
C PHE A 216 -8.45 -7.54 10.17
N TYR A 217 -8.27 -6.22 9.99
CA TYR A 217 -6.95 -5.61 10.22
C TYR A 217 -6.53 -5.65 11.70
N THR A 218 -7.48 -5.51 12.62
CA THR A 218 -7.21 -5.62 14.06
C THR A 218 -6.86 -7.07 14.43
N ASP A 219 -7.65 -8.02 13.93
CA ASP A 219 -7.45 -9.45 14.20
C ASP A 219 -6.13 -9.96 13.61
N ILE A 220 -5.80 -9.58 12.37
CA ILE A 220 -4.60 -10.08 11.71
C ILE A 220 -3.32 -9.50 12.32
N ASP A 221 -3.32 -8.22 12.71
CA ASP A 221 -2.18 -7.60 13.38
C ASP A 221 -1.94 -8.27 14.73
N GLN A 222 -3.00 -8.55 15.49
CA GLN A 222 -2.90 -9.31 16.74
C GLN A 222 -2.33 -10.71 16.48
N LEU A 223 -2.85 -11.43 15.49
CA LEU A 223 -2.40 -12.80 15.17
C LEU A 223 -0.94 -12.84 14.67
N CYS A 224 -0.48 -11.80 13.99
CA CYS A 224 0.91 -11.65 13.58
C CYS A 224 1.80 -11.32 14.79
N CYS A 225 1.36 -10.42 15.68
CA CYS A 225 2.09 -10.07 16.89
C CYS A 225 2.22 -11.24 17.88
N GLU A 226 1.18 -12.06 18.00
CA GLU A 226 1.20 -13.30 18.80
C GLU A 226 2.04 -14.42 18.16
N GLY A 227 2.54 -14.22 16.94
CA GLY A 227 3.33 -15.21 16.20
C GLY A 227 2.53 -16.44 15.75
N ARG A 228 1.20 -16.38 15.80
CA ARG A 228 0.31 -17.47 15.37
C ARG A 228 0.24 -17.59 13.85
N ILE A 229 0.38 -16.47 13.14
CA ILE A 229 0.54 -16.42 11.69
C ILE A 229 2.00 -16.06 11.39
N SER A 230 2.69 -16.91 10.64
CA SER A 230 4.08 -16.68 10.24
C SER A 230 4.13 -15.97 8.89
N GLY A 231 4.08 -14.65 8.94
CA GLY A 231 4.22 -13.80 7.76
C GLY A 231 4.17 -12.32 8.12
N SER A 232 4.38 -11.49 7.11
CA SER A 232 4.33 -10.03 7.24
C SER A 232 3.37 -9.44 6.21
N ILE A 233 2.61 -8.43 6.62
CA ILE A 233 1.77 -7.65 5.72
C ILE A 233 2.63 -6.51 5.18
N GLN A 234 2.75 -6.44 3.85
CA GLN A 234 3.45 -5.37 3.16
C GLN A 234 2.46 -4.50 2.39
N GLY A 235 2.55 -3.18 2.54
CA GLY A 235 1.65 -2.23 1.89
C GLY A 235 0.68 -1.57 2.86
N ARG A 236 -0.26 -0.78 2.32
CA ARG A 236 -1.30 -0.10 3.10
C ARG A 236 -2.68 -0.45 2.51
N GLN A 237 -3.61 -0.81 3.40
CA GLN A 237 -5.03 -1.03 3.12
C GLN A 237 -5.26 -1.84 1.83
N ASP A 238 -5.86 -1.24 0.80
CA ASP A 238 -6.31 -1.89 -0.43
C ASP A 238 -5.17 -2.50 -1.30
N LYS A 239 -3.93 -2.05 -1.11
CA LYS A 239 -2.74 -2.61 -1.77
C LYS A 239 -1.90 -3.48 -0.85
N ALA A 240 -2.44 -3.89 0.30
CA ALA A 240 -1.70 -4.72 1.23
C ALA A 240 -1.63 -6.17 0.73
N VAL A 241 -0.41 -6.72 0.77
CA VAL A 241 -0.07 -8.07 0.34
C VAL A 241 0.48 -8.81 1.54
N PHE A 242 -0.09 -9.98 1.83
CA PHE A 242 0.46 -10.87 2.84
C PHE A 242 1.61 -11.66 2.25
N VAL A 243 2.79 -11.55 2.86
CA VAL A 243 4.01 -12.26 2.48
C VAL A 243 4.33 -13.31 3.56
N PRO A 244 4.11 -14.61 3.29
CA PRO A 244 4.39 -15.67 4.25
C PRO A 244 5.88 -15.82 4.56
N ASP A 245 6.23 -16.17 5.80
CA ASP A 245 7.63 -16.37 6.19
C ASP A 245 8.29 -17.53 5.43
N ILE A 246 7.52 -18.57 5.10
CA ILE A 246 8.03 -19.71 4.34
C ILE A 246 8.49 -19.30 2.95
N TYR A 247 7.82 -18.33 2.34
CA TYR A 247 8.19 -17.77 1.05
C TYR A 247 9.53 -17.03 1.16
N SER A 248 9.64 -16.11 2.11
CA SER A 248 10.88 -15.36 2.37
C SER A 248 12.07 -16.26 2.72
N LYS A 249 11.83 -17.31 3.52
CA LYS A 249 12.85 -18.32 3.87
C LYS A 249 13.29 -19.13 2.65
N THR A 250 12.34 -19.56 1.82
CA THR A 250 12.65 -20.34 0.61
C THR A 250 13.43 -19.51 -0.40
N GLN A 251 13.04 -18.25 -0.62
CA GLN A 251 13.81 -17.31 -1.44
C GLN A 251 15.24 -17.18 -0.92
N THR A 252 15.40 -16.93 0.37
CA THR A 252 16.73 -16.72 0.96
C THR A 252 17.59 -17.98 0.87
N SER A 253 17.03 -19.16 1.17
CA SER A 253 17.74 -20.44 1.04
C SER A 253 18.19 -20.67 -0.39
N TRP A 254 17.32 -20.45 -1.37
CA TRP A 254 17.68 -20.60 -2.77
C TRP A 254 18.84 -19.69 -3.17
N ILE A 255 18.83 -18.41 -2.73
CA ILE A 255 19.90 -17.45 -3.00
C ILE A 255 21.22 -17.92 -2.38
N ASP A 256 21.18 -18.37 -1.13
CA ASP A 256 22.37 -18.86 -0.43
C ASP A 256 22.94 -20.13 -1.09
N ASP A 257 22.07 -21.07 -1.47
CA ASP A 257 22.48 -22.33 -2.09
C ASP A 257 23.02 -22.10 -3.51
N PHE A 258 22.38 -21.22 -4.29
CA PHE A 258 22.84 -20.85 -5.62
C PHE A 258 24.21 -20.18 -5.56
N PHE A 259 24.40 -19.22 -4.64
CA PHE A 259 25.68 -18.54 -4.48
C PHE A 259 26.80 -19.48 -4.06
N LYS A 260 26.53 -20.40 -3.13
CA LYS A 260 27.52 -21.39 -2.68
C LYS A 260 27.94 -22.35 -3.78
N GLN A 261 27.03 -22.71 -4.68
CA GLN A 261 27.32 -23.67 -5.76
C GLN A 261 28.04 -23.01 -6.94
N ASN A 262 27.60 -21.82 -7.34
CA ASN A 262 28.05 -21.19 -8.59
C ASN A 262 29.07 -20.07 -8.38
N GLY A 263 29.18 -19.51 -7.17
CA GLY A 263 30.09 -18.40 -6.89
C GLY A 263 29.65 -17.05 -7.48
N TYR A 264 28.45 -16.96 -8.04
CA TYR A 264 27.86 -15.71 -8.54
C TYR A 264 26.33 -15.72 -8.40
N ILE A 265 25.68 -14.55 -8.48
CA ILE A 265 24.21 -14.37 -8.55
C ILE A 265 23.88 -13.27 -9.55
N GLU A 266 22.95 -13.54 -10.46
CA GLU A 266 22.38 -12.55 -11.39
C GLU A 266 21.31 -11.69 -10.71
N TYR A 267 21.24 -10.39 -11.05
CA TYR A 267 20.13 -9.56 -10.57
C TYR A 267 18.80 -9.94 -11.23
N ASP A 268 18.79 -10.42 -12.47
CA ASP A 268 17.56 -10.87 -13.13
C ASP A 268 16.94 -12.09 -12.43
N ALA A 269 17.77 -13.01 -11.92
CA ALA A 269 17.30 -14.13 -11.12
C ALA A 269 16.59 -13.66 -9.82
N LEU A 270 17.07 -12.59 -9.20
CA LEU A 270 16.43 -11.98 -8.03
C LEU A 270 15.11 -11.29 -8.39
N SER A 271 15.05 -10.60 -9.52
CA SER A 271 13.83 -10.01 -10.06
C SER A 271 12.74 -11.06 -10.30
N ARG A 272 13.12 -12.22 -10.89
CA ARG A 272 12.21 -13.36 -11.10
C ARG A 272 11.68 -13.97 -9.80
N LEU A 273 12.44 -13.88 -8.71
CA LEU A 273 11.99 -14.28 -7.38
C LEU A 273 11.08 -13.25 -6.72
N GLY A 274 10.91 -12.05 -7.30
CA GLY A 274 10.08 -10.98 -6.72
C GLY A 274 10.86 -10.02 -5.81
N ILE A 275 12.19 -10.00 -5.91
CA ILE A 275 13.04 -9.01 -5.21
C ILE A 275 13.30 -7.85 -6.17
N THR A 276 12.68 -6.69 -5.91
CA THR A 276 12.78 -5.51 -6.79
C THR A 276 14.13 -4.80 -6.74
N ASP A 277 14.82 -4.80 -5.60
CA ASP A 277 16.17 -4.24 -5.45
C ASP A 277 17.17 -5.33 -5.06
N GLY A 278 17.55 -6.14 -6.04
CA GLY A 278 18.50 -7.23 -5.86
C GLY A 278 19.86 -6.77 -5.32
N ARG A 279 20.37 -5.63 -5.78
CA ARG A 279 21.69 -5.12 -5.38
C ARG A 279 21.71 -4.71 -3.91
N GLN A 280 20.71 -3.96 -3.43
CA GLN A 280 20.64 -3.62 -2.00
C GLN A 280 20.37 -4.84 -1.13
N PHE A 281 19.52 -5.75 -1.59
CA PHE A 281 19.23 -6.99 -0.88
C PHE A 281 20.51 -7.81 -0.65
N LEU A 282 21.29 -8.06 -1.70
CA LEU A 282 22.56 -8.78 -1.61
C LEU A 282 23.60 -8.04 -0.76
N LYS A 283 23.69 -6.70 -0.87
CA LYS A 283 24.55 -5.88 0.01
C LYS A 283 24.22 -6.06 1.48
N ARG A 284 22.94 -6.22 1.84
CA ARG A 284 22.54 -6.44 3.24
C ARG A 284 22.82 -7.87 3.68
N ARG A 285 22.61 -8.85 2.80
CA ARG A 285 22.76 -10.29 3.07
C ARG A 285 24.22 -10.74 3.19
N PHE A 286 25.09 -10.22 2.32
CA PHE A 286 26.49 -10.65 2.17
C PHE A 286 27.51 -9.63 2.71
N LYS A 287 27.14 -8.79 3.68
CA LYS A 287 28.03 -7.76 4.26
C LYS A 287 29.40 -8.28 4.74
N GLN A 288 29.47 -9.55 5.13
CA GLN A 288 30.68 -10.18 5.66
C GLN A 288 31.46 -11.01 4.64
N LEU A 289 30.91 -11.22 3.43
CA LEU A 289 31.57 -11.98 2.38
C LEU A 289 32.28 -11.03 1.41
N PRO A 290 33.50 -11.37 0.95
CA PRO A 290 34.18 -10.63 -0.11
C PRO A 290 33.42 -10.86 -1.43
N VAL A 291 32.48 -9.97 -1.72
CA VAL A 291 31.68 -10.00 -2.95
C VAL A 291 31.84 -8.71 -3.73
N LYS A 292 31.95 -8.85 -5.05
CA LYS A 292 32.03 -7.72 -5.98
C LYS A 292 30.70 -7.55 -6.69
N PHE A 293 30.21 -6.31 -6.70
CA PHE A 293 28.95 -5.95 -7.32
C PHE A 293 29.20 -5.38 -8.71
N LEU A 294 28.92 -6.18 -9.73
CA LEU A 294 28.97 -5.78 -11.14
C LEU A 294 27.61 -5.21 -11.58
N PRO A 295 27.50 -4.67 -12.81
CA PRO A 295 26.26 -4.15 -13.38
C PRO A 295 25.12 -5.16 -13.47
N THR A 296 25.39 -6.40 -13.91
CA THR A 296 24.33 -7.41 -14.14
C THR A 296 24.27 -8.49 -13.06
N CYS A 297 25.37 -8.69 -12.35
CA CYS A 297 25.53 -9.77 -11.39
C CYS A 297 26.41 -9.38 -10.18
N CYS A 298 26.36 -10.24 -9.16
CA CYS A 298 27.23 -10.21 -8.00
C CYS A 298 28.15 -11.43 -8.04
N VAL A 299 29.43 -11.23 -7.81
CA VAL A 299 30.48 -12.25 -7.92
C VAL A 299 31.16 -12.46 -6.58
N GLY A 300 31.38 -13.72 -6.23
CA GLY A 300 32.18 -14.12 -5.07
C GLY A 300 33.66 -14.29 -5.39
N GLU A 301 34.47 -14.32 -4.34
CA GLU A 301 35.94 -14.45 -4.39
C GLU A 301 36.42 -15.61 -5.27
N SER A 302 35.81 -16.80 -5.20
CA SER A 302 36.23 -17.97 -5.98
C SER A 302 36.31 -17.75 -7.49
N LEU A 303 35.35 -17.01 -8.08
CA LEU A 303 35.36 -16.72 -9.52
C LEU A 303 36.35 -15.58 -9.82
N GLN A 304 36.52 -14.65 -8.89
CA GLN A 304 37.50 -13.58 -9.00
C GLN A 304 38.93 -14.16 -8.99
N ASP A 305 39.24 -15.09 -8.09
CA ASP A 305 40.54 -15.74 -7.99
C ASP A 305 40.86 -16.55 -9.24
N GLN A 306 39.87 -17.22 -9.83
CA GLN A 306 40.04 -17.96 -11.08
C GLN A 306 40.41 -17.03 -12.24
N VAL A 307 39.73 -15.88 -12.35
CA VAL A 307 40.05 -14.86 -13.36
C VAL A 307 41.43 -14.25 -13.09
N GLU A 308 41.76 -13.99 -11.82
CA GLU A 308 43.04 -13.43 -11.43
C GLU A 308 44.21 -14.36 -11.74
N ALA A 309 44.04 -15.66 -11.48
CA ALA A 309 45.02 -16.70 -11.80
C ALA A 309 45.24 -16.84 -13.32
N ALA A 310 44.17 -16.81 -14.11
CA ALA A 310 44.27 -16.86 -15.58
C ALA A 310 45.01 -15.65 -16.15
N ILE A 311 44.80 -14.46 -15.56
CA ILE A 311 45.54 -13.24 -15.92
C ILE A 311 47.02 -13.39 -15.53
N ASP A 312 47.32 -13.88 -14.34
CA ASP A 312 48.71 -14.07 -13.89
C ASP A 312 49.48 -15.06 -14.74
N GLU A 313 48.84 -16.17 -15.10
CA GLU A 313 49.42 -17.17 -16.00
C GLU A 313 49.78 -16.53 -17.35
N ALA A 314 48.83 -15.85 -17.99
CA ALA A 314 49.05 -15.20 -19.30
C ALA A 314 50.11 -14.09 -19.26
N LEU A 315 50.17 -13.32 -18.18
CA LEU A 315 51.20 -12.28 -18.02
C LEU A 315 52.58 -12.88 -17.77
N SER A 316 52.66 -14.02 -17.06
CA SER A 316 53.92 -14.71 -16.79
C SER A 316 54.47 -15.48 -17.99
N SER A 317 53.59 -16.02 -18.85
CA SER A 317 53.96 -16.75 -20.07
C SER A 317 54.26 -15.84 -21.25
N GLY A 318 53.95 -14.54 -21.16
CA GLY A 318 54.12 -13.60 -22.26
C GLY A 318 53.08 -13.80 -23.37
N GLU A 319 51.86 -14.19 -23.00
CA GLU A 319 50.74 -14.47 -23.90
C GLU A 319 49.59 -13.46 -23.70
N TRP A 320 48.41 -13.79 -24.23
CA TRP A 320 47.16 -13.04 -24.06
C TRP A 320 46.06 -13.96 -23.55
N VAL A 321 45.09 -13.40 -22.84
CA VAL A 321 43.91 -14.13 -22.35
C VAL A 321 42.65 -13.31 -22.56
N ASP A 322 41.61 -13.94 -23.11
CA ASP A 322 40.26 -13.40 -23.10
C ASP A 322 39.53 -13.97 -21.88
N ILE A 323 39.04 -13.10 -21.01
CA ILE A 323 38.34 -13.54 -19.80
C ILE A 323 36.86 -13.87 -20.05
N LEU A 324 36.28 -13.42 -21.16
CA LEU A 324 34.86 -13.62 -21.42
C LEU A 324 34.49 -15.12 -21.57
N PRO A 325 35.28 -15.97 -22.24
CA PRO A 325 35.04 -17.42 -22.30
C PRO A 325 35.21 -18.15 -20.96
N LEU A 326 35.91 -17.54 -19.99
CA LEU A 326 36.12 -18.09 -18.66
C LEU A 326 34.95 -17.76 -17.71
N LEU A 327 34.14 -16.76 -18.08
CA LEU A 327 33.00 -16.33 -17.30
C LEU A 327 31.73 -17.10 -17.70
N PRO A 328 30.81 -17.33 -16.75
CA PRO A 328 29.49 -17.87 -17.05
C PRO A 328 28.72 -17.02 -18.07
N SER A 329 27.78 -17.64 -18.79
CA SER A 329 26.96 -16.97 -19.83
C SER A 329 26.22 -15.67 -19.44
N PRO A 330 25.84 -15.41 -18.17
CA PRO A 330 25.14 -14.18 -17.79
C PRO A 330 26.03 -12.93 -17.76
N PHE A 331 27.35 -13.08 -17.86
CA PHE A 331 28.29 -11.98 -17.78
C PHE A 331 28.35 -11.21 -19.10
N THR A 332 28.27 -9.89 -19.01
CA THR A 332 28.41 -8.98 -20.15
C THR A 332 29.86 -8.49 -20.29
N PRO A 333 30.27 -7.97 -21.47
CA PRO A 333 31.60 -7.36 -21.62
C PRO A 333 31.87 -6.21 -20.63
N ASP A 334 30.83 -5.47 -20.19
CA ASP A 334 30.99 -4.43 -19.17
C ASP A 334 31.26 -5.02 -17.76
N ASP A 335 30.65 -6.16 -17.43
CA ASP A 335 30.96 -6.91 -16.21
C ASP A 335 32.41 -7.42 -16.24
N ALA A 336 32.86 -7.93 -17.39
CA ALA A 336 34.22 -8.37 -17.64
C ALA A 336 35.23 -7.22 -17.48
N ALA A 337 34.96 -6.04 -18.07
CA ALA A 337 35.80 -4.85 -17.92
C ALA A 337 35.97 -4.43 -16.45
N GLN A 338 34.88 -4.42 -15.68
CA GLN A 338 34.92 -4.07 -14.27
C GLN A 338 35.62 -5.11 -13.40
N LEU A 339 35.51 -6.40 -13.76
CA LEU A 339 36.32 -7.46 -13.14
C LEU A 339 37.81 -7.25 -13.39
N LEU A 340 38.22 -7.06 -14.65
CA LEU A 340 39.62 -6.80 -15.05
C LEU A 340 40.18 -5.57 -14.36
N GLN A 341 39.43 -4.46 -14.35
CA GLN A 341 39.89 -3.23 -13.73
C GLN A 341 40.16 -3.41 -12.23
N GLY A 342 39.39 -4.26 -11.54
CA GLY A 342 39.63 -4.56 -10.14
C GLY A 342 40.84 -5.47 -9.92
N CYS A 343 41.01 -6.52 -10.73
CA CYS A 343 42.13 -7.45 -10.60
C CYS A 343 43.47 -6.75 -10.92
N LEU A 344 43.51 -5.94 -11.98
CA LEU A 344 44.71 -5.19 -12.37
C LEU A 344 45.09 -4.10 -11.35
N LYS A 345 44.10 -3.44 -10.72
CA LYS A 345 44.33 -2.46 -9.66
C LYS A 345 44.78 -3.10 -8.34
N ALA A 346 44.22 -4.25 -7.98
CA ALA A 346 44.54 -4.93 -6.72
C ALA A 346 45.99 -5.42 -6.68
N ALA A 347 46.52 -5.86 -7.82
CA ALA A 347 47.83 -6.49 -7.90
C ALA A 347 48.97 -5.59 -8.39
N GLY A 348 48.73 -4.29 -8.65
CA GLY A 348 49.77 -3.35 -9.08
C GLY A 348 50.51 -3.78 -10.37
N ARG A 349 49.82 -4.51 -11.26
CA ARG A 349 50.43 -5.17 -12.43
C ARG A 349 50.65 -4.14 -13.55
N SER A 350 51.92 -3.78 -13.78
CA SER A 350 52.31 -2.72 -14.72
C SER A 350 52.96 -3.17 -16.06
N PRO A 351 52.71 -4.39 -16.58
CA PRO A 351 52.91 -4.61 -18.02
C PRO A 351 51.71 -5.28 -18.71
N ALA A 352 50.47 -4.93 -18.34
CA ALA A 352 49.25 -5.50 -18.91
C ALA A 352 48.44 -4.44 -19.67
N HIS A 353 48.14 -4.72 -20.94
CA HIS A 353 47.25 -3.91 -21.77
C HIS A 353 45.89 -4.60 -21.90
N VAL A 354 44.80 -3.86 -21.68
CA VAL A 354 43.44 -4.37 -21.86
C VAL A 354 42.91 -3.90 -23.21
N PHE A 355 42.46 -4.86 -24.03
CA PHE A 355 41.82 -4.62 -25.33
C PHE A 355 40.40 -5.19 -25.32
N CYS A 356 39.50 -4.56 -26.09
CA CYS A 356 38.12 -5.02 -26.29
C CYS A 356 37.36 -5.33 -24.99
N GLU A 357 37.68 -4.64 -23.89
CA GLU A 357 37.02 -4.77 -22.58
C GLU A 357 37.16 -6.13 -21.87
N SER A 358 37.59 -7.19 -22.56
CA SER A 358 37.73 -8.55 -22.02
C SER A 358 39.11 -9.20 -22.23
N ILE A 359 39.97 -8.64 -23.08
CA ILE A 359 41.24 -9.27 -23.45
C ILE A 359 42.39 -8.59 -22.72
N VAL A 360 43.18 -9.37 -21.99
CA VAL A 360 44.42 -8.92 -21.35
C VAL A 360 45.60 -9.42 -22.16
N VAL A 361 46.51 -8.52 -22.52
CA VAL A 361 47.70 -8.80 -23.31
C VAL A 361 48.94 -8.37 -22.54
N SER A 362 49.93 -9.25 -22.45
CA SER A 362 51.22 -8.92 -21.86
C SER A 362 52.06 -8.00 -22.78
N GLU A 363 52.86 -7.11 -22.19
CA GLU A 363 53.78 -6.25 -22.95
C GLU A 363 54.82 -7.07 -23.74
N GLN A 364 55.23 -8.23 -23.22
CA GLN A 364 56.12 -9.16 -23.91
C GLN A 364 55.48 -9.73 -25.17
N PHE A 365 54.19 -10.10 -25.12
CA PHE A 365 53.45 -10.53 -26.31
C PHE A 365 53.42 -9.44 -27.38
N LEU A 366 53.15 -8.18 -26.98
CA LEU A 366 53.15 -7.05 -27.92
C LEU A 366 54.54 -6.82 -28.56
N HIS A 367 55.61 -7.00 -27.80
CA HIS A 367 56.96 -6.91 -28.33
C HIS A 367 57.25 -8.04 -29.34
N ASN A 368 56.93 -9.28 -28.97
CA ASN A 368 57.07 -10.45 -29.84
C ASN A 368 56.24 -10.32 -31.13
N CYS A 369 55.05 -9.71 -31.05
CA CYS A 369 54.24 -9.42 -32.23
C CYS A 369 54.85 -8.30 -33.08
N LYS A 370 55.57 -7.33 -32.50
CA LYS A 370 56.17 -6.20 -33.22
C LYS A 370 57.42 -6.60 -34.01
N ASP A 371 58.21 -7.55 -33.50
CA ASP A 371 59.50 -7.93 -34.09
C ASP A 371 59.41 -8.39 -35.56
N PRO A 372 58.45 -9.24 -35.97
CA PRO A 372 58.29 -9.64 -37.38
C PRO A 372 57.91 -8.47 -38.30
N PHE A 373 57.13 -7.50 -37.80
CA PHE A 373 56.73 -6.34 -38.57
C PHE A 373 57.81 -5.27 -38.65
N GLN A 374 58.86 -5.33 -37.81
CA GLN A 374 59.89 -4.29 -37.78
C GLN A 374 60.65 -4.20 -39.11
N GLN A 375 60.96 -5.33 -39.76
CA GLN A 375 61.60 -5.35 -41.08
C GLN A 375 60.65 -4.81 -42.16
N LEU A 376 59.39 -5.26 -42.15
CA LEU A 376 58.35 -4.82 -43.08
C LEU A 376 58.05 -3.32 -42.95
N MET A 377 58.04 -2.80 -41.72
CA MET A 377 57.90 -1.37 -41.42
C MET A 377 59.11 -0.58 -41.91
N GLN A 378 60.33 -1.08 -41.74
CA GLN A 378 61.53 -0.42 -42.25
C GLN A 378 61.55 -0.37 -43.77
N ASP A 379 61.16 -1.45 -44.44
CA ASP A 379 61.15 -1.51 -45.91
C ASP A 379 60.03 -0.66 -46.51
N LYS A 380 58.86 -0.63 -45.85
CA LYS A 380 57.77 0.27 -46.21
C LYS A 380 58.12 1.73 -45.93
N ALA A 381 58.75 2.04 -44.80
CA ALA A 381 59.24 3.39 -44.49
C ALA A 381 60.29 3.87 -45.50
N LYS A 382 61.21 3.00 -45.93
CA LYS A 382 62.16 3.31 -47.02
C LYS A 382 61.45 3.53 -48.35
N SER A 383 60.48 2.68 -48.71
CA SER A 383 59.67 2.84 -49.93
C SER A 383 58.89 4.16 -49.92
N ASP A 384 58.27 4.51 -48.79
CA ASP A 384 57.43 5.69 -48.66
C ASP A 384 58.25 6.97 -48.55
N ALA A 385 59.44 6.93 -47.94
CA ALA A 385 60.41 8.03 -47.97
C ALA A 385 60.90 8.37 -49.38
N VAL A 386 61.00 7.36 -50.27
CA VAL A 386 61.37 7.56 -51.68
C VAL A 386 60.19 8.04 -52.52
N LYS A 387 58.96 7.57 -52.24
CA LYS A 387 57.76 7.90 -53.03
C LYS A 387 57.08 9.22 -52.63
N ALA A 388 57.24 9.67 -51.38
CA ALA A 388 56.59 10.88 -50.88
C ALA A 388 57.54 11.72 -50.01
N PRO A 389 58.49 12.47 -50.62
CA PRO A 389 59.42 13.34 -49.87
C PRO A 389 58.72 14.46 -49.09
N ALA A 390 57.50 14.83 -49.49
CA ALA A 390 56.71 15.90 -48.86
C ALA A 390 56.15 15.53 -47.47
N LEU A 391 55.99 14.23 -47.15
CA LEU A 391 55.56 13.80 -45.81
C LEU A 391 56.64 14.02 -44.75
N PHE A 392 57.91 14.14 -45.18
CA PHE A 392 59.05 14.34 -44.27
C PHE A 392 59.52 15.80 -44.21
N SER A 393 58.97 16.70 -45.04
CA SER A 393 59.29 18.13 -45.00
C SER A 393 58.58 18.91 -43.89
N GLU A 394 57.56 18.32 -43.26
CA GLU A 394 56.85 18.90 -42.10
C GLU A 394 57.43 18.46 -40.75
N LEU A 395 58.48 17.62 -40.72
CA LEU A 395 59.18 17.29 -39.49
C LEU A 395 59.98 18.50 -39.00
N THR A 396 59.45 19.18 -37.98
CA THR A 396 60.12 20.30 -37.32
C THR A 396 61.40 19.83 -36.64
N ARG A 397 62.39 20.70 -36.47
CA ARG A 397 63.64 20.41 -35.70
C ARG A 397 63.40 19.83 -34.30
N LYS A 398 62.22 20.03 -33.71
CA LYS A 398 61.81 19.43 -32.43
C LYS A 398 61.56 17.92 -32.53
N ASP A 399 61.05 17.45 -33.66
CA ASP A 399 60.70 16.04 -33.91
C ASP A 399 61.93 15.21 -34.29
N LEU A 400 62.93 15.85 -34.91
CA LEU A 400 64.26 15.24 -35.11
C LEU A 400 65.10 15.18 -33.83
N ALA A 401 64.91 16.12 -32.90
CA ALA A 401 65.63 16.15 -31.62
C ALA A 401 65.14 15.07 -30.64
N SER A 402 63.86 14.69 -30.69
CA SER A 402 63.31 13.61 -29.86
C SER A 402 63.73 12.21 -30.34
N MET A 403 64.00 12.03 -31.64
CA MET A 403 64.48 10.75 -32.18
C MET A 403 66.00 10.54 -32.07
N GLY A 404 66.79 11.60 -31.78
CA GLY A 404 68.24 11.54 -31.64
C GLY A 404 68.76 11.22 -30.23
N ALA A 405 67.89 11.00 -29.23
CA ALA A 405 68.29 10.84 -27.83
C ALA A 405 68.58 9.39 -27.40
N SER A 406 68.87 8.48 -28.35
CA SER A 406 69.39 7.14 -28.04
C SER A 406 70.45 6.71 -29.06
N GLY A 407 71.70 7.07 -28.79
CA GLY A 407 72.86 6.62 -29.60
C GLY A 407 74.06 7.55 -29.43
N GLY A 408 74.98 7.19 -28.54
CA GLY A 408 76.15 8.01 -28.21
C GLY A 408 77.26 8.02 -29.26
N GLY A 409 78.15 9.01 -29.13
CA GLY A 409 79.56 8.88 -29.51
C GLY A 409 80.09 9.76 -30.66
N SER A 410 80.90 10.76 -30.28
CA SER A 410 82.13 11.21 -30.95
C SER A 410 82.12 12.28 -32.09
N ASP A 411 82.64 13.45 -31.69
CA ASP A 411 83.65 14.32 -32.36
C ASP A 411 83.32 15.45 -33.36
N ARG A 412 83.83 16.65 -32.98
CA ARG A 412 84.28 17.84 -33.75
C ARG A 412 83.21 18.70 -34.47
N LYS A 413 83.26 20.04 -34.48
CA LYS A 413 84.34 21.02 -34.27
C LYS A 413 83.74 22.40 -33.94
N GLU A 414 84.42 23.10 -33.03
CA GLU A 414 84.18 24.46 -32.51
C GLU A 414 84.22 25.57 -33.59
N SER A 415 83.36 26.59 -33.47
CA SER A 415 83.66 27.94 -33.98
C SER A 415 83.04 29.02 -33.09
N LYS A 416 83.85 30.02 -32.79
CA LYS A 416 83.87 30.88 -31.61
C LYS A 416 83.70 32.34 -32.03
N LYS A 417 82.56 32.96 -31.72
CA LYS A 417 82.27 34.43 -31.66
C LYS A 417 80.76 34.57 -31.54
N GLU A 418 80.19 35.06 -30.45
CA GLU A 418 79.90 36.48 -30.30
C GLU A 418 79.39 36.75 -28.85
N GLU A 419 80.14 36.32 -27.83
CA GLU A 419 79.88 36.71 -26.43
C GLU A 419 80.66 37.98 -26.12
N ARG A 420 80.22 39.12 -26.68
CA ARG A 420 80.76 40.44 -26.28
C ARG A 420 79.86 41.62 -26.63
N ARG A 421 78.64 41.66 -26.12
CA ARG A 421 78.00 42.95 -25.78
C ARG A 421 76.78 42.77 -24.87
N LYS A 422 76.80 43.54 -23.77
CA LYS A 422 75.73 43.86 -22.83
C LYS A 422 75.61 42.99 -21.56
N LYS A 423 76.68 43.02 -20.75
CA LYS A 423 76.56 43.30 -19.31
C LYS A 423 76.73 44.81 -19.09
N ALA A 424 75.62 45.49 -18.88
CA ALA A 424 75.41 46.76 -18.15
C ALA A 424 73.88 46.90 -18.09
N ALA A 425 73.17 46.86 -16.97
CA ALA A 425 73.53 47.19 -15.60
C ALA A 425 72.86 46.19 -14.64
N GLY A 426 73.61 45.76 -13.63
CA GLY A 426 73.08 45.15 -12.42
C GLY A 426 73.31 46.09 -11.24
N GLY A 427 72.37 46.07 -10.29
CA GLY A 427 72.41 46.77 -9.01
C GLY A 427 70.98 47.11 -8.58
N SER A 428 70.23 46.29 -7.82
CA SER A 428 70.41 45.72 -6.46
C SER A 428 69.81 46.60 -5.34
N LYS A 429 69.25 45.90 -4.34
CA LYS A 429 68.56 46.32 -3.09
C LYS A 429 67.11 46.81 -3.27
N GLY A 430 66.08 46.25 -2.63
CA GLY A 430 65.92 45.80 -1.22
C GLY A 430 65.16 46.91 -0.48
N GLY A 431 64.15 46.74 0.37
CA GLY A 431 63.34 45.65 0.91
C GLY A 431 62.26 46.29 1.82
N GLY A 432 61.26 45.52 2.26
CA GLY A 432 60.52 45.75 3.52
C GLY A 432 59.24 46.60 3.53
N GLY A 433 58.10 45.96 3.88
CA GLY A 433 57.29 46.33 5.05
C GLY A 433 55.95 47.08 4.89
N GLY A 434 54.83 46.37 5.13
CA GLY A 434 53.56 46.75 5.85
C GLY A 434 52.71 47.93 5.33
N GLY A 435 51.36 47.94 5.36
CA GLY A 435 50.30 47.03 5.84
C GLY A 435 48.90 47.63 5.57
N GLU A 436 47.84 46.80 5.70
CA GLU A 436 46.40 47.09 5.99
C GLU A 436 45.57 47.96 4.99
N GLU A 437 44.27 47.77 4.69
CA GLU A 437 43.11 47.02 5.24
C GLU A 437 42.03 46.77 4.13
N VAL A 438 41.35 45.62 4.21
CA VAL A 438 39.90 45.31 4.10
C VAL A 438 38.96 46.07 3.13
N ALA A 439 38.21 45.32 2.30
CA ALA A 439 36.75 45.48 2.07
C ALA A 439 36.18 44.34 1.19
N ALA A 440 34.91 44.02 1.44
CA ALA A 440 34.21 42.79 1.10
C ALA A 440 33.29 42.87 -0.14
N ALA A 441 32.71 41.69 -0.44
CA ALA A 441 31.35 41.46 -0.92
C ALA A 441 31.07 41.37 -2.44
N ALA A 442 30.77 40.13 -2.82
CA ALA A 442 29.65 39.62 -3.64
C ALA A 442 28.69 40.61 -4.31
N ALA A 443 28.30 40.27 -5.55
CA ALA A 443 26.97 40.57 -6.08
C ALA A 443 26.52 39.45 -7.05
N ALA A 444 25.52 38.69 -6.60
CA ALA A 444 24.56 37.99 -7.44
C ALA A 444 23.47 38.98 -7.87
N VAL A 445 22.88 38.78 -9.06
CA VAL A 445 21.58 39.37 -9.43
C VAL A 445 20.70 38.24 -9.96
N VAL A 446 19.50 38.17 -9.40
CA VAL A 446 18.43 37.20 -9.66
C VAL A 446 17.15 37.98 -9.98
N VAL A 447 16.20 37.28 -10.61
CA VAL A 447 14.73 37.50 -10.71
C VAL A 447 14.33 38.57 -11.75
N VAL A 448 13.30 38.43 -12.59
CA VAL A 448 11.92 38.04 -12.27
C VAL A 448 11.15 37.36 -13.42
N VAL A 449 10.22 36.50 -12.98
CA VAL A 449 9.20 35.66 -13.62
C VAL A 449 8.07 36.43 -14.33
N GLY A 450 7.45 35.83 -15.34
CA GLY A 450 6.13 36.22 -15.87
C GLY A 450 5.41 35.02 -16.50
N VAL A 451 4.14 34.85 -16.13
CA VAL A 451 3.22 33.72 -16.32
C VAL A 451 2.37 33.87 -17.60
N ALA A 452 2.00 32.79 -18.30
CA ALA A 452 0.67 32.58 -18.90
C ALA A 452 0.55 31.24 -19.65
N GLU A 453 -0.64 30.67 -19.59
CA GLU A 453 -1.09 29.36 -20.08
C GLU A 453 -2.10 29.55 -21.23
N VAL A 454 -2.20 28.55 -22.12
CA VAL A 454 -3.33 28.17 -23.02
C VAL A 454 -3.63 29.02 -24.28
N GLU A 455 -3.57 28.40 -25.47
CA GLU A 455 -4.72 28.13 -26.38
C GLU A 455 -4.31 27.27 -27.60
N GLU A 456 -5.25 26.42 -28.02
CA GLU A 456 -5.22 25.49 -29.16
C GLU A 456 -5.41 26.20 -30.51
N GLU A 457 -4.86 25.67 -31.62
CA GLU A 457 -5.57 25.42 -32.89
C GLU A 457 -4.69 24.74 -33.97
N GLU A 458 -5.38 24.00 -34.83
CA GLU A 458 -4.98 23.17 -35.98
C GLU A 458 -4.23 23.99 -37.09
N GLU A 459 -3.58 23.51 -38.14
CA GLU A 459 -3.71 22.32 -38.99
C GLU A 459 -2.50 22.24 -39.97
N GLU A 460 -2.26 21.04 -40.51
CA GLU A 460 -1.72 20.70 -41.84
C GLU A 460 -0.23 20.91 -42.28
N LYS A 461 0.46 19.77 -42.34
CA LYS A 461 1.43 19.24 -43.33
C LYS A 461 2.36 20.21 -44.09
N ALA A 462 3.65 20.10 -43.76
CA ALA A 462 4.73 20.11 -44.75
C ALA A 462 5.82 19.08 -44.37
N ARG A 463 6.13 18.16 -45.29
CA ARG A 463 7.20 17.15 -45.15
C ARG A 463 8.57 17.82 -44.98
N PRO A 464 9.44 17.36 -44.06
CA PRO A 464 10.87 17.59 -44.17
C PRO A 464 11.63 16.30 -44.56
N LYS A 465 12.69 16.54 -45.33
CA LYS A 465 13.64 15.57 -45.88
C LYS A 465 14.39 14.84 -44.76
N ARG A 466 14.67 13.55 -45.00
CA ARG A 466 15.63 12.74 -44.25
C ARG A 466 16.94 13.51 -44.05
N TYR A 467 17.32 13.70 -42.79
CA TYR A 467 18.72 13.89 -42.40
C TYR A 467 19.22 12.52 -41.92
N GLU A 468 20.10 11.91 -42.70
CA GLU A 468 20.94 10.80 -42.25
C GLU A 468 21.89 11.34 -41.18
N GLN A 469 21.79 10.83 -39.95
CA GLN A 469 22.84 10.97 -38.96
C GLN A 469 23.89 9.89 -39.25
N ASP A 470 25.03 10.36 -39.74
CA ASP A 470 26.18 9.57 -40.13
C ASP A 470 26.75 8.79 -38.92
N THR A 471 26.83 7.48 -39.10
CA THR A 471 27.35 6.50 -38.15
C THR A 471 28.88 6.53 -38.12
N GLY A 472 29.47 7.27 -37.18
CA GLY A 472 30.93 7.31 -36.96
C GLY A 472 31.55 6.10 -36.24
N TYR A 473 30.75 5.11 -35.81
CA TYR A 473 31.23 3.97 -35.01
C TYR A 473 31.48 2.67 -35.81
N SER A 474 31.14 2.63 -37.10
CA SER A 474 31.29 1.44 -37.96
C SER A 474 32.72 1.27 -38.50
N THR A 475 33.42 2.37 -38.80
CA THR A 475 34.63 2.35 -39.62
C THR A 475 35.89 1.94 -38.86
N ILE A 476 35.97 2.21 -37.54
CA ILE A 476 37.13 1.86 -36.71
C ILE A 476 37.08 0.37 -36.32
N SER A 477 35.89 -0.15 -35.99
CA SER A 477 35.71 -1.57 -35.66
C SER A 477 35.99 -2.47 -36.88
N GLN A 478 35.54 -2.07 -38.08
CA GLN A 478 35.88 -2.77 -39.32
C GLN A 478 37.38 -2.72 -39.67
N TYR A 479 38.08 -1.61 -39.38
CA TYR A 479 39.52 -1.49 -39.64
C TYR A 479 40.37 -2.35 -38.71
N VAL A 480 39.96 -2.52 -37.46
CA VAL A 480 40.66 -3.38 -36.49
C VAL A 480 40.39 -4.85 -36.78
N HIS A 481 39.15 -5.22 -37.10
CA HIS A 481 38.80 -6.59 -37.51
C HIS A 481 39.50 -7.01 -38.81
N HIS A 482 39.61 -6.11 -39.79
CA HIS A 482 40.26 -6.41 -41.07
C HIS A 482 41.78 -6.57 -40.92
N ASN A 483 42.43 -5.76 -40.08
CA ASN A 483 43.86 -5.91 -39.79
C ASN A 483 44.16 -7.15 -38.94
N MET A 484 43.30 -7.52 -37.98
CA MET A 484 43.45 -8.79 -37.25
C MET A 484 43.23 -10.01 -38.15
N LEU A 485 42.28 -9.97 -39.10
CA LEU A 485 42.10 -11.03 -40.10
C LEU A 485 43.30 -11.16 -41.04
N LEU A 486 43.93 -10.05 -41.43
CA LEU A 486 45.16 -10.06 -42.23
C LEU A 486 46.35 -10.62 -41.45
N ILE A 487 46.44 -10.34 -40.15
CA ILE A 487 47.45 -10.94 -39.26
C ILE A 487 47.22 -12.45 -39.12
N TRP A 488 45.97 -12.89 -38.95
CA TRP A 488 45.61 -14.30 -38.83
C TRP A 488 45.83 -15.09 -40.13
N LEU A 489 45.49 -14.52 -41.29
CA LEU A 489 45.74 -15.11 -42.61
C LEU A 489 47.23 -15.18 -42.96
N SER A 490 48.05 -14.26 -42.45
CA SER A 490 49.51 -14.26 -42.66
C SER A 490 50.22 -15.32 -41.81
N ILE A 491 49.65 -15.70 -40.67
CA ILE A 491 50.18 -16.73 -39.78
C ILE A 491 49.78 -18.15 -40.24
N SER A 492 48.63 -18.32 -40.89
CA SER A 492 48.18 -19.62 -41.43
C SER A 492 48.82 -20.04 -42.77
N LEU A 493 49.67 -19.21 -43.37
CA LEU A 493 50.33 -19.46 -44.67
C LEU A 493 51.84 -19.67 -44.57
N TYR A 494 52.36 -19.99 -43.38
CA TYR A 494 53.73 -20.46 -43.15
C TYR A 494 53.76 -21.83 -42.48
#